data_AF-A0A4Z2GTY7-F1
#
_entry.id   AF-A0A4Z2GTY7-F1
#
_cell.length_a   1.000
_cell.length_b   1.000
_cell.length_c   1.000
_cell.angle_alpha   90.00
_cell.angle_beta   90.00
_cell.angle_gamma   90.00
#
_symmetry.space_group_name_H-M   'P 1'
#
loop_
_entity.id
_entity.type
_entity.pdbx_description
1 polymer ?
#
loop_
_entity_poly.entity_id
_entity_poly.type
_entity_poly.pdbx_seq_one_letter_code
_entity_poly.pdbx_strand_id
1 'polypeptide(L)'
;MRERVACGVWRVACGVWRVACGVPVVDASRSQAPLDMEGALTARGRVGIQDFVLLEETSEAAFLSNLRKRFSRDLIYTYIGTLLVSVNPYKQLDVYSHALMDVYKGVNFFELPPHIYALADNAYHTMLTELNNHFILISGESGAGKTEASKKILQYYAVSCPSTSLLHSVRDKILMSNPVLEAFGNAKTLKNDNSSRFGKYMDIQFDSQGDAVGGHVLNYLLEKSRVVHQNHGERNFHIFYQLLEGGEEQLLHRLGLERGGQRYAYLRQVRELRGIRHKLADKVTRRTLERGDFRLLHYAGEVTYCVVGEDLRATQR
;
A
#
# COMPACT_ATOMS: atom_id res chain seq x y z
N MET A 1 -44.01 -11.46 -9.94
CA MET A 1 -42.66 -12.07 -9.88
C MET A 1 -41.75 -11.42 -10.92
N ARG A 2 -41.12 -10.30 -10.56
CA ARG A 2 -39.95 -9.71 -11.23
C ARG A 2 -39.25 -8.87 -10.16
N GLU A 3 -38.36 -9.49 -9.39
CA GLU A 3 -37.48 -8.78 -8.48
C GLU A 3 -36.44 -8.01 -9.31
N ARG A 4 -36.45 -6.69 -9.12
CA ARG A 4 -35.38 -5.82 -9.61
C ARG A 4 -34.18 -6.03 -8.71
N VAL A 5 -33.12 -6.62 -9.26
CA VAL A 5 -31.79 -6.65 -8.65
C VAL A 5 -31.31 -5.19 -8.57
N ALA A 6 -31.35 -4.62 -7.38
CA ALA A 6 -30.80 -3.30 -7.10
C ALA A 6 -29.27 -3.40 -7.12
N CYS A 7 -28.69 -3.19 -8.30
CA CYS A 7 -27.25 -2.97 -8.46
C CYS A 7 -26.94 -1.59 -7.87
N GLY A 8 -26.55 -1.58 -6.59
CA GLY A 8 -26.19 -0.36 -5.88
C GLY A 8 -24.85 0.16 -6.35
N VAL A 9 -24.87 1.24 -7.14
CA VAL A 9 -23.70 2.07 -7.45
C VAL A 9 -23.48 3.00 -6.27
N TRP A 10 -22.29 2.97 -5.65
CA TRP A 10 -22.04 3.80 -4.47
C TRP A 10 -20.80 4.69 -4.63
N ARG A 11 -21.02 5.97 -4.30
CA ARG A 11 -20.12 7.10 -4.50
C ARG A 11 -19.42 7.44 -3.19
N VAL A 12 -18.13 7.77 -3.25
CA VAL A 12 -17.39 8.36 -2.14
C VAL A 12 -17.53 9.88 -2.20
N ALA A 13 -18.03 10.48 -1.12
CA ALA A 13 -18.05 11.91 -0.90
C ALA A 13 -17.39 12.24 0.45
N CYS A 14 -16.65 13.35 0.49
CA CYS A 14 -16.07 13.95 1.69
C CYS A 14 -17.13 14.20 2.77
N GLY A 15 -16.86 13.77 4.01
CA GLY A 15 -17.73 14.02 5.16
C GLY A 15 -17.06 13.69 6.50
N VAL A 16 -17.39 14.46 7.53
CA VAL A 16 -16.70 14.67 8.82
C VAL A 16 -17.56 14.08 9.97
N TRP A 17 -16.93 13.28 10.86
CA TRP A 17 -17.31 12.89 12.26
C TRP A 17 -18.56 11.97 12.40
N ARG A 18 -18.78 11.13 13.44
CA ARG A 18 -18.52 11.21 14.90
C ARG A 18 -18.61 9.80 15.56
N VAL A 19 -17.97 9.63 16.71
CA VAL A 19 -17.87 8.42 17.58
C VAL A 19 -19.19 8.08 18.30
N ALA A 20 -19.45 6.79 18.54
CA ALA A 20 -20.27 6.31 19.66
C ALA A 20 -19.73 4.99 20.23
N CYS A 21 -19.58 4.94 21.56
CA CYS A 21 -19.09 3.83 22.37
C CYS A 21 -20.16 2.76 22.65
N GLY A 22 -19.71 1.53 22.92
CA GLY A 22 -20.50 0.49 23.59
C GLY A 22 -19.76 -0.83 23.71
N VAL A 23 -19.27 -1.16 24.91
CA VAL A 23 -18.61 -2.44 25.27
C VAL A 23 -19.67 -3.44 25.74
N PRO A 24 -19.48 -4.74 25.50
CA PRO A 24 -19.60 -5.68 26.63
C PRO A 24 -18.46 -6.71 26.70
N VAL A 25 -18.06 -6.97 27.94
CA VAL A 25 -17.09 -7.95 28.42
C VAL A 25 -17.70 -9.35 28.38
N VAL A 26 -16.93 -10.35 27.91
CA VAL A 26 -17.21 -11.77 28.24
C VAL A 26 -15.89 -12.52 28.44
N ASP A 27 -15.89 -13.38 29.46
CA ASP A 27 -14.75 -13.98 30.13
C ASP A 27 -14.55 -15.48 29.76
N ALA A 28 -13.33 -15.96 30.02
CA ALA A 28 -12.89 -17.34 30.26
C ALA A 28 -12.87 -18.40 29.13
N SER A 29 -11.67 -18.91 28.78
CA SER A 29 -11.07 -20.11 29.42
C SER A 29 -9.91 -20.71 28.59
N ARG A 30 -8.86 -21.17 29.30
CA ARG A 30 -7.55 -21.61 28.80
C ARG A 30 -7.58 -22.97 28.07
N SER A 31 -6.72 -23.11 27.06
CA SER A 31 -6.05 -24.38 26.72
C SER A 31 -4.59 -24.13 26.33
N GLN A 32 -3.69 -24.95 26.87
CA GLN A 32 -2.22 -24.80 26.79
C GLN A 32 -1.68 -25.25 25.43
N ALA A 33 -0.82 -24.42 24.83
CA ALA A 33 0.05 -24.75 23.70
C ALA A 33 1.46 -24.13 23.91
N PRO A 34 2.52 -24.63 23.25
CA PRO A 34 3.87 -24.69 23.81
C PRO A 34 4.70 -23.41 23.64
N LEU A 35 5.37 -23.04 24.75
CA LEU A 35 6.64 -22.32 24.90
C LEU A 35 6.99 -21.20 23.88
N ASP A 36 6.71 -19.97 24.33
CA ASP A 36 7.62 -18.80 24.38
C ASP A 36 7.70 -17.78 23.21
N MET A 37 6.60 -17.54 22.50
CA MET A 37 6.41 -16.26 21.76
C MET A 37 5.66 -15.19 22.58
N GLU A 38 4.82 -15.62 23.51
CA GLU A 38 4.01 -14.75 24.38
C GLU A 38 4.88 -13.93 25.34
N GLY A 39 6.00 -14.50 25.81
CA GLY A 39 7.02 -13.84 26.63
C GLY A 39 7.79 -12.72 25.90
N ALA A 40 8.03 -12.89 24.60
CA ALA A 40 8.69 -11.87 23.78
C ALA A 40 7.76 -10.69 23.44
N LEU A 41 6.45 -10.95 23.30
CA LEU A 41 5.41 -9.93 23.11
C LEU A 41 5.16 -9.14 24.40
N THR A 42 5.13 -9.81 25.56
CA THR A 42 4.96 -9.17 26.87
C THR A 42 6.22 -8.45 27.37
N ALA A 43 7.43 -8.93 27.05
CA ALA A 43 8.69 -8.25 27.42
C ALA A 43 8.88 -6.88 26.74
N ARG A 44 8.23 -6.65 25.60
CA ARG A 44 8.23 -5.37 24.86
C ARG A 44 7.36 -4.28 25.51
N GLY A 45 6.55 -4.63 26.52
CA GLY A 45 5.81 -3.67 27.35
C GLY A 45 6.68 -2.75 28.21
N ARG A 46 8.01 -3.00 28.30
CA ARG A 46 8.94 -2.17 29.08
C ARG A 46 9.60 -1.04 28.28
N VAL A 47 9.44 -1.01 26.95
CA VAL A 47 10.12 -0.03 26.08
C VAL A 47 9.12 1.02 25.62
N GLY A 48 8.94 2.05 26.45
CA GLY A 48 8.05 3.18 26.14
C GLY A 48 6.57 2.79 26.14
N ILE A 49 5.72 3.80 26.04
CA ILE A 49 4.26 3.66 26.07
C ILE A 49 3.77 3.23 24.69
N GLN A 50 2.84 2.26 24.67
CA GLN A 50 2.31 1.67 23.43
C GLN A 50 1.19 2.49 22.80
N ASP A 51 0.39 3.18 23.61
CA ASP A 51 -0.66 4.11 23.16
C ASP A 51 -0.41 5.49 23.76
N PHE A 52 -0.25 6.47 22.88
CA PHE A 52 -0.02 7.86 23.24
C PHE A 52 -1.15 8.51 24.04
N VAL A 53 -2.36 7.93 24.05
CA VAL A 53 -3.45 8.37 24.94
C VAL A 53 -3.08 8.16 26.41
N LEU A 54 -2.16 7.23 26.72
CA LEU A 54 -1.67 6.96 28.07
C LEU A 54 -0.45 7.81 28.46
N LEU A 55 -0.01 8.76 27.62
CA LEU A 55 1.04 9.70 28.02
C LEU A 55 0.51 10.67 29.08
N GLU A 56 1.23 10.78 30.20
CA GLU A 56 0.95 11.77 31.25
C GLU A 56 1.18 13.20 30.75
N GLU A 57 2.21 13.40 29.94
CA GLU A 57 2.57 14.69 29.35
C GLU A 57 2.32 14.68 27.84
N THR A 58 1.44 15.56 27.38
CA THR A 58 1.04 15.67 25.96
C THR A 58 1.95 16.62 25.15
N SER A 59 3.15 16.91 25.63
CA SER A 59 4.11 17.77 24.93
C SER A 59 4.74 17.07 23.72
N GLU A 60 5.10 17.85 22.68
CA GLU A 60 5.80 17.33 21.50
C GLU A 60 7.11 16.64 21.88
N ALA A 61 7.81 17.18 22.89
CA ALA A 61 9.04 16.60 23.42
C ALA A 61 8.82 15.20 24.02
N ALA A 62 7.75 15.02 24.82
CA ALA A 62 7.39 13.73 25.38
C ALA A 62 7.03 12.71 24.29
N PHE A 63 6.26 13.14 23.29
CA PHE A 63 5.88 12.32 22.13
C PHE A 63 7.12 11.82 21.36
N LEU A 64 8.03 12.73 21.00
CA LEU A 64 9.26 12.40 20.29
C LEU A 64 10.21 11.53 21.12
N SER A 65 10.30 11.79 22.43
CA SER A 65 11.11 10.99 23.35
C SER A 65 10.62 9.53 23.40
N ASN A 66 9.31 9.31 23.49
CA ASN A 66 8.73 7.97 23.47
C ASN A 66 8.96 7.26 22.14
N LEU A 67 8.72 7.95 21.00
CA LEU A 67 9.01 7.37 19.68
C LEU A 67 10.48 6.96 19.54
N ARG A 68 11.42 7.81 19.97
CA ARG A 68 12.86 7.50 19.94
C ARG A 68 13.20 6.30 20.79
N LYS A 69 12.64 6.21 22.00
CA LYS A 69 12.85 5.09 22.91
C LYS A 69 12.37 3.76 22.30
N ARG A 70 11.18 3.77 21.69
CA ARG A 70 10.61 2.60 20.99
C ARG A 70 11.42 2.21 19.76
N PHE A 71 11.75 3.20 18.93
CA PHE A 71 12.54 3.02 17.72
C PHE A 71 13.94 2.44 18.01
N SER A 72 14.57 2.83 19.12
CA SER A 72 15.87 2.29 19.55
C SER A 72 15.88 0.78 19.83
N ARG A 73 14.69 0.17 19.98
CA ARG A 73 14.48 -1.27 20.20
C ARG A 73 13.72 -1.93 19.05
N ASP A 74 13.75 -1.31 17.87
CA ASP A 74 13.08 -1.80 16.66
C ASP A 74 11.55 -1.93 16.77
N LEU A 75 10.93 -1.18 17.69
CA LEU A 75 9.48 -1.05 17.80
C LEU A 75 9.02 0.15 16.95
N ILE A 76 8.59 -0.14 15.73
CA ILE A 76 8.26 0.89 14.73
C ILE A 76 6.81 1.38 14.78
N TYR A 77 5.93 0.63 15.44
CA TYR A 77 4.50 0.91 15.52
C TYR A 77 4.11 1.42 16.90
N THR A 78 3.25 2.43 16.97
CA THR A 78 2.70 2.99 18.22
C THR A 78 1.28 3.48 17.98
N TYR A 79 0.35 3.24 18.91
CA TYR A 79 -1.02 3.73 18.80
C TYR A 79 -1.13 5.19 19.24
N ILE A 80 -2.07 5.92 18.64
CA ILE A 80 -2.65 7.16 19.17
C ILE A 80 -4.17 6.95 19.15
N GLY A 81 -4.73 6.34 20.19
CA GLY A 81 -6.11 5.88 20.17
C GLY A 81 -6.37 4.99 18.95
N THR A 82 -7.31 5.37 18.08
CA THR A 82 -7.64 4.59 16.87
C THR A 82 -6.66 4.75 15.71
N LEU A 83 -5.65 5.63 15.83
CA LEU A 83 -4.62 5.84 14.81
C LEU A 83 -3.38 4.98 15.08
N LEU A 84 -2.70 4.58 14.00
CA LEU A 84 -1.42 3.86 14.08
C LEU A 84 -0.29 4.72 13.50
N VAL A 85 0.68 5.05 14.34
CA VAL A 85 1.93 5.71 13.93
C VAL A 85 2.95 4.64 13.53
N SER A 86 3.54 4.80 12.35
CA SER A 86 4.60 3.93 11.83
C SER A 86 5.84 4.77 11.53
N VAL A 87 6.99 4.37 12.09
CA VAL A 87 8.30 5.00 11.83
C VAL A 87 9.12 4.09 10.91
N ASN A 88 9.57 4.60 9.77
CA ASN A 88 10.33 3.79 8.80
C ASN A 88 11.69 3.37 9.39
N PRO A 89 11.98 2.06 9.55
CA PRO A 89 13.24 1.58 10.11
C PRO A 89 14.43 1.64 9.14
N TYR A 90 14.20 1.86 7.84
CA TYR A 90 15.24 1.76 6.78
C TYR A 90 16.03 0.44 6.77
N LYS A 91 15.50 -0.60 7.42
CA LYS A 91 16.02 -1.97 7.46
C LYS A 91 14.88 -2.97 7.47
N GLN A 92 15.16 -4.20 7.07
CA GLN A 92 14.19 -5.28 7.19
C GLN A 92 14.09 -5.70 8.66
N LEU A 93 12.85 -5.84 9.14
CA LEU A 93 12.53 -6.31 10.48
C LEU A 93 11.72 -7.60 10.36
N ASP A 94 11.99 -8.56 11.25
CA ASP A 94 11.23 -9.81 11.34
C ASP A 94 9.95 -9.63 12.17
N VAL A 95 9.09 -8.71 11.71
CA VAL A 95 7.81 -8.37 12.34
C VAL A 95 6.63 -8.64 11.41
N TYR A 96 6.85 -9.33 10.31
CA TYR A 96 5.85 -9.60 9.27
C TYR A 96 5.73 -11.10 8.95
N SER A 97 5.99 -11.95 9.95
CA SER A 97 5.91 -13.41 9.80
C SER A 97 4.45 -13.87 9.74
N HIS A 98 4.22 -15.01 9.08
CA HIS A 98 2.88 -15.61 8.99
C HIS A 98 2.33 -15.98 10.37
N ALA A 99 3.18 -16.54 11.24
CA ALA A 99 2.80 -16.87 12.60
C ALA A 99 2.29 -15.64 13.37
N LEU A 100 2.85 -14.45 13.11
CA LEU A 100 2.35 -13.22 13.72
C LEU A 100 1.00 -12.80 13.12
N MET A 101 0.72 -13.05 11.85
CA MET A 101 -0.61 -12.78 11.28
C MET A 101 -1.67 -13.61 11.99
N ASP A 102 -1.39 -14.90 12.22
CA ASP A 102 -2.32 -15.81 12.91
C ASP A 102 -2.61 -15.36 14.35
N VAL A 103 -1.60 -14.80 15.05
CA VAL A 103 -1.77 -14.25 16.40
C VAL A 103 -2.69 -13.03 16.42
N TYR A 104 -2.65 -12.18 15.39
CA TYR A 104 -3.44 -10.96 15.33
C TYR A 104 -4.85 -11.15 14.75
N LYS A 105 -5.17 -12.36 14.25
CA LYS A 105 -6.43 -12.65 13.56
C LYS A 105 -7.58 -12.79 14.54
N GLY A 106 -8.64 -12.00 14.36
CA GLY A 106 -9.85 -12.05 15.18
C GLY A 106 -9.65 -11.55 16.61
N VAL A 107 -8.59 -10.78 16.85
CA VAL A 107 -8.26 -10.24 18.18
C VAL A 107 -8.71 -8.78 18.25
N ASN A 108 -9.35 -8.39 19.35
CA ASN A 108 -9.84 -7.02 19.49
C ASN A 108 -8.70 -6.02 19.46
N PHE A 109 -8.99 -4.83 18.94
CA PHE A 109 -8.05 -3.72 18.93
C PHE A 109 -7.61 -3.38 20.37
N PHE A 110 -6.32 -3.10 20.56
CA PHE A 110 -5.64 -2.86 21.85
C PHE A 110 -5.33 -4.07 22.76
N GLU A 111 -5.83 -5.28 22.49
CA GLU A 111 -5.44 -6.46 23.28
C GLU A 111 -3.98 -6.85 23.01
N LEU A 112 -3.51 -6.64 21.78
CA LEU A 112 -2.15 -6.92 21.34
C LEU A 112 -1.33 -5.65 21.13
N PRO A 113 0.02 -5.76 21.15
CA PRO A 113 0.90 -4.64 20.90
C PRO A 113 0.62 -3.93 19.57
N PRO A 114 0.97 -2.63 19.44
CA PRO A 114 0.76 -1.87 18.22
C PRO A 114 1.33 -2.55 16.98
N HIS A 115 0.46 -2.85 16.01
CA HIS A 115 0.86 -3.47 14.75
C HIS A 115 -0.10 -3.14 13.62
N ILE A 116 0.39 -3.16 12.38
CA ILE A 116 -0.43 -2.93 11.19
C ILE A 116 -1.47 -4.03 10.95
N TYR A 117 -1.21 -5.24 11.46
CA TYR A 117 -2.17 -6.36 11.37
C TYR A 117 -3.40 -6.13 12.25
N ALA A 118 -3.24 -5.59 13.46
CA ALA A 118 -4.40 -5.21 14.30
C ALA A 118 -5.30 -4.17 13.58
N LEU A 119 -4.69 -3.21 12.88
CA LEU A 119 -5.43 -2.22 12.10
C LEU A 119 -6.20 -2.85 10.93
N ALA A 120 -5.54 -3.76 10.20
CA ALA A 120 -6.16 -4.45 9.07
C ALA A 120 -7.29 -5.38 9.54
N ASP A 121 -7.06 -6.15 10.60
CA ASP A 121 -8.03 -7.07 11.18
C ASP A 121 -9.28 -6.33 11.68
N ASN A 122 -9.08 -5.26 12.44
CA ASN A 122 -10.16 -4.42 12.92
C ASN A 122 -10.98 -3.84 11.75
N ALA A 123 -10.33 -3.27 10.72
CA ALA A 123 -11.05 -2.74 9.57
C ALA A 123 -11.89 -3.80 8.83
N TYR A 124 -11.36 -5.01 8.69
CA TYR A 124 -12.05 -6.13 8.05
C TYR A 124 -13.23 -6.64 8.89
N HIS A 125 -13.04 -6.85 10.20
CA HIS A 125 -14.10 -7.33 11.08
C HIS A 125 -15.20 -6.28 11.27
N THR A 126 -14.86 -4.99 11.42
CA THR A 126 -15.87 -3.93 11.50
C THR A 126 -16.67 -3.83 10.20
N MET A 127 -16.02 -3.97 9.03
CA MET A 127 -16.72 -4.02 7.74
C MET A 127 -17.74 -5.17 7.67
N LEU A 128 -17.38 -6.37 8.13
CA LEU A 128 -18.30 -7.52 8.15
C LEU A 128 -19.43 -7.37 9.17
N THR A 129 -19.14 -6.78 10.33
CA THR A 129 -20.10 -6.68 11.44
C THR A 129 -21.11 -5.56 11.19
N GLU A 130 -20.65 -4.41 10.71
CA GLU A 130 -21.49 -3.23 10.46
C GLU A 130 -22.12 -3.24 9.06
N LEU A 131 -21.72 -4.17 8.19
CA LEU A 131 -22.12 -4.23 6.78
C LEU A 131 -21.93 -2.88 6.07
N ASN A 132 -20.86 -2.17 6.42
CA ASN A 132 -20.55 -0.84 5.92
C ASN A 132 -19.14 -0.78 5.36
N ASN A 133 -18.93 0.09 4.38
CA ASN A 133 -17.63 0.25 3.73
C ASN A 133 -16.63 0.94 4.67
N HIS A 134 -15.43 0.39 4.74
CA HIS A 134 -14.35 0.91 5.56
C HIS A 134 -13.16 1.33 4.70
N PHE A 135 -12.41 2.32 5.14
CA PHE A 135 -11.21 2.78 4.45
C PHE A 135 -10.03 2.92 5.40
N ILE A 136 -8.84 2.59 4.91
CA ILE A 136 -7.57 2.82 5.62
C ILE A 136 -6.82 3.92 4.88
N LEU A 137 -6.64 5.06 5.56
CA LEU A 137 -5.84 6.18 5.04
C LEU A 137 -4.40 6.09 5.53
N ILE A 138 -3.45 5.94 4.60
CA ILE A 138 -2.02 5.94 4.90
C ILE A 138 -1.40 7.23 4.42
N SER A 139 -1.12 8.14 5.35
CA SER A 139 -0.50 9.44 5.08
C SER A 139 0.97 9.47 5.52
N GLY A 140 1.72 10.45 5.02
CA GLY A 140 3.13 10.65 5.38
C GLY A 140 3.94 11.25 4.25
N GLU A 141 5.12 11.79 4.58
CA GLU A 141 6.04 12.36 3.60
C GLU A 141 6.58 11.32 2.60
N SER A 142 7.26 11.80 1.55
CA SER A 142 7.95 10.91 0.60
C SER A 142 9.03 10.11 1.34
N GLY A 143 9.04 8.79 1.16
CA GLY A 143 9.96 7.90 1.88
C GLY A 143 9.51 7.44 3.27
N ALA A 144 8.34 7.87 3.77
CA ALA A 144 7.83 7.46 5.09
C ALA A 144 7.39 5.99 5.20
N GLY A 145 7.33 5.24 4.08
CA GLY A 145 6.95 3.82 4.08
C GLY A 145 5.49 3.51 3.71
N LYS A 146 4.75 4.49 3.14
CA LYS A 146 3.33 4.32 2.74
C LYS A 146 3.09 3.08 1.87
N THR A 147 3.88 2.92 0.81
CA THR A 147 3.76 1.80 -0.14
C THR A 147 4.02 0.46 0.54
N GLU A 148 4.99 0.38 1.43
CA GLU A 148 5.30 -0.85 2.17
C GLU A 148 4.18 -1.20 3.16
N ALA A 149 3.64 -0.21 3.88
CA ALA A 149 2.48 -0.41 4.74
C ALA A 149 1.27 -0.97 3.97
N SER A 150 0.96 -0.41 2.80
CA SER A 150 -0.12 -0.94 1.93
C SER A 150 0.13 -2.39 1.52
N LYS A 151 1.36 -2.76 1.16
CA LYS A 151 1.71 -4.15 0.79
C LYS A 151 1.47 -5.11 1.96
N LYS A 152 1.80 -4.71 3.19
CA LYS A 152 1.60 -5.53 4.39
C LYS A 152 0.13 -5.74 4.73
N ILE A 153 -0.71 -4.73 4.54
CA ILE A 153 -2.17 -4.85 4.71
C ILE A 153 -2.75 -5.84 3.67
N LEU A 154 -2.35 -5.70 2.40
CA LEU A 154 -2.77 -6.65 1.36
C LEU A 154 -2.30 -8.08 1.62
N GLN A 155 -1.10 -8.24 2.14
CA GLN A 155 -0.55 -9.54 2.52
C GLN A 155 -1.37 -10.17 3.65
N TYR A 156 -1.80 -9.36 4.62
CA TYR A 156 -2.66 -9.81 5.71
C TYR A 156 -4.02 -10.33 5.20
N TYR A 157 -4.73 -9.54 4.37
CA TYR A 157 -6.02 -9.98 3.82
C TYR A 157 -5.91 -11.24 2.95
N ALA A 158 -4.82 -11.40 2.21
CA ALA A 158 -4.59 -12.61 1.41
C ALA A 158 -4.48 -13.90 2.26
N VAL A 159 -4.14 -13.79 3.54
CA VAL A 159 -4.03 -14.93 4.47
C VAL A 159 -5.29 -15.07 5.33
N SER A 160 -5.87 -13.95 5.76
CA SER A 160 -6.97 -13.95 6.71
C SER A 160 -8.31 -14.34 6.09
N CYS A 161 -8.53 -14.06 4.80
CA CYS A 161 -9.79 -14.32 4.11
C CYS A 161 -9.94 -15.79 3.66
N PRO A 162 -11.17 -16.33 3.62
CA PRO A 162 -11.41 -17.75 3.29
C PRO A 162 -11.03 -18.13 1.84
N SER A 163 -11.32 -17.27 0.87
CA SER A 163 -10.96 -17.45 -0.54
C SER A 163 -9.57 -16.88 -0.85
N THR A 164 -8.55 -17.72 -0.70
CA THR A 164 -7.16 -17.31 -0.92
C THR A 164 -6.81 -17.11 -2.40
N SER A 165 -7.46 -17.82 -3.33
CA SER A 165 -7.04 -17.86 -4.74
C SER A 165 -7.27 -16.54 -5.49
N LEU A 166 -8.45 -15.92 -5.33
CA LEU A 166 -8.77 -14.62 -5.95
C LEU A 166 -7.96 -13.49 -5.31
N LEU A 167 -7.77 -13.50 -3.99
CA LEU A 167 -6.94 -12.51 -3.31
C LEU A 167 -5.47 -12.64 -3.65
N HIS A 168 -4.94 -13.85 -3.80
CA HIS A 168 -3.59 -14.04 -4.29
C HIS A 168 -3.44 -13.45 -5.69
N SER A 169 -4.42 -13.67 -6.58
CA SER A 169 -4.42 -13.06 -7.92
C SER A 169 -4.49 -11.52 -7.87
N VAL A 170 -5.39 -10.95 -7.06
CA VAL A 170 -5.53 -9.49 -6.89
C VAL A 170 -4.27 -8.90 -6.25
N ARG A 171 -3.75 -9.49 -5.17
CA ARG A 171 -2.48 -9.12 -4.53
C ARG A 171 -1.35 -9.16 -5.54
N ASP A 172 -1.20 -10.24 -6.28
CA ASP A 172 -0.10 -10.42 -7.23
C ASP A 172 -0.22 -9.40 -8.37
N LYS A 173 -1.42 -9.16 -8.90
CA LYS A 173 -1.67 -8.09 -9.88
C LYS A 173 -1.32 -6.71 -9.32
N ILE A 174 -1.71 -6.40 -8.09
CA ILE A 174 -1.36 -5.13 -7.43
C ILE A 174 0.17 -5.02 -7.25
N LEU A 175 0.83 -6.07 -6.78
CA LEU A 175 2.28 -6.10 -6.55
C LEU A 175 3.05 -5.97 -7.87
N MET A 176 2.61 -6.66 -8.92
CA MET A 176 3.22 -6.62 -10.25
C MET A 176 2.95 -5.31 -10.99
N SER A 177 1.84 -4.62 -10.68
CA SER A 177 1.58 -3.28 -11.23
C SER A 177 2.52 -2.21 -10.67
N ASN A 178 3.08 -2.40 -9.48
CA ASN A 178 3.94 -1.38 -8.85
C ASN A 178 5.15 -1.02 -9.71
N PRO A 179 5.98 -1.95 -10.24
CA PRO A 179 7.08 -1.61 -11.16
C PRO A 179 6.66 -0.72 -12.34
N VAL A 180 5.48 -0.97 -12.92
CA VAL A 180 4.95 -0.16 -14.03
C VAL A 180 4.52 1.22 -13.53
N LEU A 181 3.75 1.27 -12.44
CA LEU A 181 3.31 2.54 -11.84
C LEU A 181 4.50 3.39 -11.34
N GLU A 182 5.55 2.75 -10.83
CA GLU A 182 6.79 3.43 -10.43
C GLU A 182 7.55 3.95 -11.65
N ALA A 183 7.62 3.19 -12.75
CA ALA A 183 8.24 3.67 -13.98
C ALA A 183 7.53 4.93 -14.52
N PHE A 184 6.19 4.91 -14.60
CA PHE A 184 5.40 5.99 -15.19
C PHE A 184 5.07 7.14 -14.22
N GLY A 185 5.07 6.89 -12.91
CA GLY A 185 4.56 7.80 -11.90
C GLY A 185 5.57 8.23 -10.83
N ASN A 186 6.76 7.61 -10.78
CA ASN A 186 7.83 8.04 -9.88
C ASN A 186 8.91 8.85 -10.61
N ALA A 187 9.49 9.78 -9.88
CA ALA A 187 10.57 10.62 -10.34
C ALA A 187 11.57 10.90 -9.21
N LYS A 188 12.79 11.27 -9.61
CA LYS A 188 13.80 11.77 -8.67
C LYS A 188 13.46 13.20 -8.26
N THR A 189 13.42 13.42 -6.96
CA THR A 189 13.28 14.72 -6.30
C THR A 189 14.54 15.00 -5.48
N LEU A 190 14.63 16.19 -4.88
CA LEU A 190 15.75 16.53 -3.98
C LEU A 190 15.81 15.65 -2.72
N LYS A 191 14.64 15.21 -2.21
CA LYS A 191 14.54 14.43 -0.97
C LYS A 191 14.54 12.91 -1.19
N ASN A 192 13.99 12.44 -2.31
CA ASN A 192 13.82 11.02 -2.59
C ASN A 192 14.05 10.74 -4.07
N ASP A 193 14.91 9.76 -4.34
CA ASP A 193 15.30 9.31 -5.67
C ASP A 193 14.20 8.56 -6.42
N ASN A 194 13.24 7.95 -5.71
CA ASN A 194 12.09 7.21 -6.24
C ASN A 194 10.78 7.74 -5.61
N SER A 195 10.51 9.04 -5.77
CA SER A 195 9.32 9.66 -5.17
C SER A 195 8.09 9.42 -6.05
N SER A 196 7.05 8.81 -5.50
CA SER A 196 5.73 8.75 -6.15
C SER A 196 5.13 10.14 -6.28
N ARG A 197 4.72 10.49 -7.50
CA ARG A 197 4.09 11.77 -7.86
C ARG A 197 2.63 11.58 -8.27
N PHE A 198 2.01 10.53 -7.75
CA PHE A 198 0.59 10.21 -7.87
C PHE A 198 0.12 9.62 -6.54
N GLY A 199 -1.16 9.79 -6.23
CA GLY A 199 -1.85 9.07 -5.18
C GLY A 199 -2.40 7.75 -5.72
N LYS A 200 -2.41 6.73 -4.86
CA LYS A 200 -2.92 5.39 -5.18
C LYS A 200 -4.11 5.10 -4.28
N TYR A 201 -5.24 4.76 -4.89
CA TYR A 201 -6.44 4.27 -4.23
C TYR A 201 -6.61 2.82 -4.64
N MET A 202 -6.82 1.95 -3.65
CA MET A 202 -7.03 0.52 -3.87
C MET A 202 -8.34 0.16 -3.20
N ASP A 203 -9.28 -0.29 -4.02
CA ASP A 203 -10.56 -0.85 -3.62
C ASP A 203 -10.46 -2.37 -3.64
N ILE A 204 -10.92 -3.01 -2.58
CA ILE A 204 -10.99 -4.48 -2.46
C ILE A 204 -12.41 -4.79 -2.04
N GLN A 205 -13.09 -5.59 -2.85
CA GLN A 205 -14.48 -5.91 -2.68
C GLN A 205 -14.60 -7.27 -2.01
N PHE A 206 -15.39 -7.33 -0.95
CA PHE A 206 -15.71 -8.54 -0.20
C PHE A 206 -17.20 -8.83 -0.30
N ASP A 207 -17.58 -10.10 -0.31
CA ASP A 207 -18.96 -10.54 -0.21
C ASP A 207 -19.44 -10.60 1.24
N SER A 208 -20.71 -10.99 1.44
CA SER A 208 -21.31 -11.11 2.77
C SER A 208 -20.73 -12.23 3.63
N GLN A 209 -19.95 -13.15 3.05
CA GLN A 209 -19.23 -14.19 3.78
C GLN A 209 -17.79 -13.77 4.12
N GLY A 210 -17.36 -12.59 3.66
CA GLY A 210 -16.00 -12.07 3.83
C GLY A 210 -15.00 -12.58 2.79
N ASP A 211 -15.48 -13.24 1.73
CA ASP A 211 -14.64 -13.62 0.61
C ASP A 211 -14.43 -12.46 -0.34
N ALA A 212 -13.20 -12.26 -0.77
CA ALA A 212 -12.93 -11.21 -1.74
C ALA A 212 -13.34 -11.62 -3.15
N VAL A 213 -14.15 -10.77 -3.77
CA VAL A 213 -14.73 -10.98 -5.09
C VAL A 213 -13.99 -10.20 -6.18
N GLY A 214 -13.29 -9.12 -5.83
CA GLY A 214 -12.64 -8.27 -6.81
C GLY A 214 -11.92 -7.07 -6.21
N GLY A 215 -11.44 -6.18 -7.07
CA GLY A 215 -10.81 -4.94 -6.63
C GLY A 215 -10.40 -4.02 -7.77
N HIS A 216 -10.26 -2.73 -7.47
CA HIS A 216 -9.86 -1.70 -8.41
C HIS A 216 -8.65 -0.94 -7.89
N VAL A 217 -7.74 -0.58 -8.80
CA VAL A 217 -6.63 0.33 -8.48
C VAL A 217 -6.82 1.60 -9.27
N LEU A 218 -7.11 2.69 -8.56
CA LEU A 218 -7.25 4.02 -9.14
C LEU A 218 -6.02 4.84 -8.81
N ASN A 219 -5.47 5.52 -9.82
CA ASN A 219 -4.36 6.45 -9.63
C ASN A 219 -4.92 7.87 -9.77
N TYR A 220 -4.67 8.71 -8.78
CA TYR A 220 -5.19 10.07 -8.74
C TYR A 220 -4.04 11.09 -8.60
N LEU A 221 -4.29 12.31 -9.08
CA LEU A 221 -3.38 13.45 -8.91
C LEU A 221 -1.94 13.19 -9.40
N LEU A 222 -1.78 12.52 -10.55
CA LEU A 222 -0.48 12.46 -11.21
C LEU A 222 0.00 13.88 -11.54
N GLU A 223 1.24 14.20 -11.17
CA GLU A 223 1.86 15.50 -11.43
C GLU A 223 2.17 15.70 -12.93
N LYS A 224 1.13 16.01 -13.72
CA LYS A 224 1.22 16.16 -15.19
C LYS A 224 2.23 17.23 -15.63
N SER A 225 2.39 18.30 -14.84
CA SER A 225 3.34 19.38 -15.13
C SER A 225 4.79 18.88 -15.23
N ARG A 226 5.14 17.79 -14.52
CA ARG A 226 6.48 17.21 -14.53
C ARG A 226 6.94 16.75 -15.91
N VAL A 227 6.00 16.41 -16.80
CA VAL A 227 6.32 15.96 -18.17
C VAL A 227 7.03 17.06 -18.95
N VAL A 228 6.59 18.31 -18.79
CA VAL A 228 7.11 19.46 -19.55
C VAL A 228 8.10 20.32 -18.76
N HIS A 229 8.05 20.27 -17.43
CA HIS A 229 8.86 21.12 -16.56
C HIS A 229 9.42 20.33 -15.37
N GLN A 230 10.70 20.52 -15.07
CA GLN A 230 11.37 19.96 -13.92
C GLN A 230 12.09 21.06 -13.13
N ASN A 231 11.97 21.01 -11.81
CA ASN A 231 12.72 21.89 -10.92
C ASN A 231 14.22 21.57 -10.98
N HIS A 232 15.05 22.57 -10.67
CA HIS A 232 16.50 22.39 -10.66
C HIS A 232 16.91 21.25 -9.70
N GLY A 233 17.64 20.28 -10.24
CA GLY A 233 18.12 19.11 -9.48
C GLY A 233 17.11 17.95 -9.37
N GLU A 234 15.92 18.08 -9.95
CA GLU A 234 14.95 16.99 -10.09
C GLU A 234 14.99 16.38 -11.49
N ARG A 235 14.31 15.24 -11.70
CA ARG A 235 14.18 14.60 -13.01
C ARG A 235 12.73 14.43 -13.44
N ASN A 236 12.56 14.09 -14.71
CA ASN A 236 11.29 13.62 -15.25
C ASN A 236 10.97 12.19 -14.75
N PHE A 237 9.84 11.63 -15.15
CA PHE A 237 9.45 10.26 -14.80
C PHE A 237 10.47 9.23 -15.27
N HIS A 238 10.65 8.16 -14.50
CA HIS A 238 11.65 7.13 -14.76
C HIS A 238 11.50 6.46 -16.13
N ILE A 239 10.26 6.33 -16.63
CA ILE A 239 9.97 5.67 -17.90
C ILE A 239 10.71 6.28 -19.09
N PHE A 240 10.89 7.61 -19.13
CA PHE A 240 11.59 8.25 -20.25
C PHE A 240 13.06 7.82 -20.30
N TYR A 241 13.72 7.80 -19.15
CA TYR A 241 15.12 7.36 -19.05
C TYR A 241 15.24 5.85 -19.28
N GLN A 242 14.32 5.05 -18.72
CA GLN A 242 14.28 3.60 -18.93
C GLN A 242 14.02 3.23 -20.39
N LEU A 243 13.21 3.99 -21.13
CA LEU A 243 12.95 3.78 -22.55
C LEU A 243 14.19 4.10 -23.39
N LEU A 244 14.82 5.25 -23.17
CA LEU A 244 16.00 5.67 -23.95
C LEU A 244 17.25 4.81 -23.67
N GLU A 245 17.46 4.40 -22.42
CA GLU A 245 18.62 3.58 -22.04
C GLU A 245 18.34 2.08 -22.19
N GLY A 246 17.13 1.62 -21.88
CA GLY A 246 16.76 0.20 -21.83
C GLY A 246 15.89 -0.31 -22.99
N GLY A 247 15.45 0.56 -23.89
CA GLY A 247 14.65 0.18 -25.07
C GLY A 247 15.44 -0.67 -26.07
N GLU A 248 14.73 -1.59 -26.73
CA GLU A 248 15.26 -2.31 -27.90
C GLU A 248 15.47 -1.35 -29.07
N GLU A 249 16.51 -1.55 -29.86
CA GLU A 249 16.81 -0.66 -30.99
C GLU A 249 15.67 -0.62 -32.01
N GLN A 250 15.01 -1.75 -32.26
CA GLN A 250 13.83 -1.80 -33.14
C GLN A 250 12.68 -0.94 -32.59
N LEU A 251 12.44 -0.95 -31.28
CA LEU A 251 11.41 -0.11 -30.66
C LEU A 251 11.79 1.36 -30.72
N LEU A 252 13.05 1.70 -30.43
CA LEU A 252 13.55 3.08 -30.52
C LEU A 252 13.45 3.61 -31.95
N HIS A 253 13.87 2.82 -32.95
CA HIS A 253 13.76 3.19 -34.36
C HIS A 253 12.31 3.39 -34.80
N ARG A 254 11.38 2.49 -34.41
CA ARG A 254 9.94 2.65 -34.69
C ARG A 254 9.35 3.92 -34.08
N LEU A 255 9.85 4.32 -32.90
CA LEU A 255 9.40 5.53 -32.21
C LEU A 255 10.17 6.80 -32.63
N GLY A 256 11.15 6.68 -33.53
CA GLY A 256 12.03 7.80 -33.92
C GLY A 256 12.89 8.34 -32.78
N LEU A 257 13.27 7.47 -31.83
CA LEU A 257 14.04 7.84 -30.66
C LEU A 257 15.52 7.43 -30.80
N GLU A 258 16.40 8.28 -30.30
CA GLU A 258 17.84 8.05 -30.23
C GLU A 258 18.28 7.98 -28.77
N ARG A 259 19.34 7.21 -28.49
CA ARG A 259 19.87 7.10 -27.13
C ARG A 259 20.45 8.43 -26.65
N GLY A 260 20.27 8.71 -25.35
CA GLY A 260 20.82 9.89 -24.68
C GLY A 260 19.76 10.96 -24.36
N GLY A 261 19.36 11.04 -23.09
CA GLY A 261 18.32 11.96 -22.61
C GLY A 261 18.64 13.45 -22.84
N GLN A 262 19.91 13.84 -22.95
CA GLN A 262 20.31 15.24 -23.15
C GLN A 262 19.84 15.85 -24.48
N ARG A 263 19.46 15.01 -25.46
CA ARG A 263 18.98 15.46 -26.77
C ARG A 263 17.53 15.93 -26.75
N TYR A 264 16.77 15.57 -25.72
CA TYR A 264 15.36 15.89 -25.60
C TYR A 264 15.14 17.06 -24.63
N ALA A 265 14.53 18.15 -25.11
CA ALA A 265 14.32 19.36 -24.30
C ALA A 265 13.59 19.09 -22.96
N TYR A 266 12.62 18.18 -22.96
CA TYR A 266 11.86 17.77 -21.77
C TYR A 266 12.61 16.84 -20.79
N LEU A 267 13.82 16.42 -21.14
CA LEU A 267 14.72 15.64 -20.27
C LEU A 267 16.03 16.39 -19.97
N ARG A 268 16.35 17.42 -20.75
CA ARG A 268 17.60 18.21 -20.71
C ARG A 268 17.67 19.19 -19.55
N GLN A 269 16.58 19.45 -18.82
CA GLN A 269 16.56 20.43 -17.73
C GLN A 269 17.41 20.04 -16.50
N VAL A 270 18.18 18.94 -16.59
CA VAL A 270 18.99 18.38 -15.51
C VAL A 270 20.45 18.25 -15.99
N ARG A 271 21.35 19.05 -15.41
CA ARG A 271 22.80 18.82 -15.49
C ARG A 271 23.13 17.59 -14.63
N GLU A 272 23.98 16.70 -15.16
CA GLU A 272 24.36 15.38 -14.60
C GLU A 272 24.29 15.27 -13.06
N LEU A 273 23.36 14.45 -12.58
CA LEU A 273 23.31 14.02 -11.19
C LEU A 273 23.71 12.54 -11.10
N ARG A 274 24.89 12.29 -10.52
CA ARG A 274 25.36 10.95 -10.14
C ARG A 274 24.39 10.36 -9.12
N GLY A 275 23.93 9.12 -9.32
CA GLY A 275 23.20 8.38 -8.28
C GLY A 275 22.36 7.21 -8.76
N ILE A 276 21.74 7.28 -9.95
CA ILE A 276 20.96 6.17 -10.49
C ILE A 276 21.49 5.82 -11.88
N ARG A 277 22.19 4.67 -11.98
CA ARG A 277 22.40 4.01 -13.28
C ARG A 277 21.05 3.42 -13.67
N HIS A 278 20.38 3.96 -14.70
CA HIS A 278 19.23 3.30 -15.30
C HIS A 278 19.75 2.09 -16.10
N LYS A 279 20.11 1.02 -15.39
CA LYS A 279 20.22 -0.29 -16.03
C LYS A 279 18.87 -0.59 -16.68
N LEU A 280 18.91 -1.34 -17.78
CA LEU A 280 17.77 -1.85 -18.57
C LEU A 280 16.46 -1.76 -17.79
N ALA A 281 15.43 -1.14 -18.39
CA ALA A 281 14.04 -1.22 -17.91
C ALA A 281 13.84 -2.61 -17.28
N ASP A 282 13.58 -2.62 -15.97
CA ASP A 282 13.69 -3.81 -15.15
C ASP A 282 13.02 -4.97 -15.89
N LYS A 283 13.69 -6.13 -16.02
CA LYS A 283 13.14 -7.27 -16.77
C LYS A 283 11.72 -7.60 -16.28
N VAL A 284 11.44 -7.28 -15.02
CA VAL A 284 10.14 -7.30 -14.37
C VAL A 284 9.14 -6.35 -15.05
N THR A 285 9.44 -5.06 -15.20
CA THR A 285 8.56 -4.08 -15.86
C THR A 285 8.24 -4.48 -17.29
N ARG A 286 9.22 -5.00 -18.04
CA ARG A 286 9.01 -5.47 -19.42
C ARG A 286 8.07 -6.68 -19.48
N ARG A 287 8.34 -7.69 -18.62
CA ARG A 287 7.46 -8.87 -18.47
C ARG A 287 6.04 -8.50 -18.03
N THR A 288 5.89 -7.49 -17.17
CA THR A 288 4.58 -7.01 -16.74
C THR A 288 3.82 -6.36 -17.89
N LEU A 289 4.48 -5.54 -18.72
CA LEU A 289 3.85 -4.88 -19.88
C LEU A 289 3.51 -5.87 -21.02
N GLU A 290 4.23 -6.98 -21.14
CA GLU A 290 3.99 -8.02 -22.15
C GLU A 290 2.80 -8.94 -21.80
N ARG A 291 2.45 -9.05 -20.51
CA ARG A 291 1.21 -9.71 -20.10
C ARG A 291 0.04 -8.83 -20.52
N GLY A 292 -0.75 -9.29 -21.49
CA GLY A 292 -1.88 -8.57 -22.11
C GLY A 292 -2.98 -8.06 -21.16
N ASP A 293 -2.79 -8.19 -19.84
CA ASP A 293 -3.57 -7.60 -18.75
C ASP A 293 -3.37 -6.07 -18.65
N PHE A 294 -2.30 -5.51 -19.23
CA PHE A 294 -2.02 -4.07 -19.23
C PHE A 294 -2.17 -3.47 -20.62
N ARG A 295 -3.37 -2.97 -20.94
CA ARG A 295 -3.58 -2.11 -22.11
C ARG A 295 -3.38 -0.65 -21.72
N LEU A 296 -2.29 -0.06 -22.22
CA LEU A 296 -2.12 1.40 -22.24
C LEU A 296 -3.02 1.95 -23.36
N LEU A 297 -4.30 2.17 -23.04
CA LEU A 297 -5.17 2.96 -23.89
C LEU A 297 -4.64 4.40 -23.88
N HIS A 298 -4.54 5.01 -25.06
CA HIS A 298 -4.02 6.35 -25.32
C HIS A 298 -4.14 7.32 -24.13
N TYR A 299 -3.06 8.01 -23.79
CA TYR A 299 -3.02 9.00 -22.72
C TYR A 299 -3.85 10.23 -23.11
N ALA A 300 -5.16 10.18 -22.84
CA ALA A 300 -6.10 11.27 -23.01
C ALA A 300 -7.12 11.26 -21.86
N GLY A 301 -6.70 11.73 -20.68
CA GLY A 301 -7.62 12.01 -19.55
C GLY A 301 -8.19 10.76 -18.86
N GLU A 302 -8.09 10.74 -17.52
CA GLU A 302 -8.70 9.77 -16.59
C GLU A 302 -8.55 8.27 -16.95
N VAL A 303 -7.50 7.64 -16.41
CA VAL A 303 -7.26 6.19 -16.56
C VAL A 303 -7.80 5.44 -15.34
N THR A 304 -8.89 4.73 -15.53
CA THR A 304 -9.47 3.78 -14.57
C THR A 304 -8.94 2.38 -14.91
N TYR A 305 -8.19 1.73 -14.02
CA TYR A 305 -7.78 0.33 -14.23
C TYR A 305 -8.86 -0.59 -13.63
N CYS A 306 -9.54 -1.35 -14.49
CA CYS A 306 -10.52 -2.35 -14.10
C CYS A 306 -9.90 -3.74 -14.22
N VAL A 307 -9.82 -4.48 -13.11
CA VAL A 307 -9.44 -5.90 -13.12
C VAL A 307 -10.72 -6.70 -12.96
N VAL A 308 -11.26 -7.20 -14.07
CA VAL A 308 -12.39 -8.14 -14.03
C VAL A 308 -11.81 -9.52 -13.77
N GLY A 309 -12.24 -10.17 -12.69
CA GLY A 309 -11.98 -11.60 -12.48
C GLY A 309 -12.90 -12.38 -13.40
N GLU A 310 -12.35 -13.02 -14.44
CA GLU A 310 -13.12 -14.00 -15.20
C GLU A 310 -13.24 -15.28 -14.38
N ASP A 311 -14.46 -15.60 -14.00
CA ASP A 311 -14.82 -16.84 -13.34
C ASP A 311 -14.81 -17.97 -14.39
N LEU A 312 -13.74 -18.78 -14.41
CA LEU A 312 -13.50 -19.86 -15.38
C LEU A 312 -14.47 -21.05 -15.28
N ARG A 313 -15.66 -20.87 -14.69
CA ARG A 313 -16.68 -21.93 -14.54
C ARG A 313 -17.94 -21.74 -15.39
N ALA A 314 -18.03 -20.69 -16.19
CA ALA A 314 -19.26 -20.39 -16.95
C ALA A 314 -19.24 -20.80 -18.44
N THR A 315 -18.26 -21.57 -18.92
CA THR A 315 -18.19 -21.99 -20.33
C THR A 315 -18.30 -23.51 -20.50
N GLN A 316 -19.26 -24.13 -19.83
CA GLN A 316 -19.83 -25.41 -20.24
C GLN A 316 -21.34 -25.42 -19.90
N ARG A 317 -22.14 -24.91 -20.83
CA ARG A 317 -23.52 -25.33 -21.10
C ARG A 317 -23.96 -24.82 -22.46
#